data_AF-A0AAV8UWV4-F1
#
_entry.id   AF-A0AAV8UWV4-F1
#
_cell.length_a   1.000
_cell.length_b   1.000
_cell.length_c   1.000
_cell.angle_alpha   90.00
_cell.angle_beta   90.00
_cell.angle_gamma   90.00
#
_symmetry.space_group_name_H-M   'P 1'
#
loop_
_entity.id
_entity.type
_entity.pdbx_description
1 polymer ?
#
loop_
_entity_poly.entity_id
_entity_poly.type
_entity_poly.pdbx_seq_one_letter_code
_entity_poly.pdbx_strand_id
1 'polypeptide(L)'
;MVWNPVPGGGGGSSFGWLSRRRTKHVLVLACVVLAFSIVGIVLIAKIDKSDTAYSLDTTWRRTAPDAKERYVRMIPRVIWQTVKSHEVPKLAYDAGGSWTHLNPTYDRIVLDDSEVLQFVKRFYNETEFDLFKSMPVGVMKADFFRYMVVYIHGGVYADADTINHKSIDEWVDSDCQFVVAPEDNDGFFCQWAFAAIPRHPILKRLVELIFEKLANGPDYSNPHFVHGVTGPAIWTIAIREVLGISPDEKLNPFILTDRAKTLRKDQGICWLTTKELVKALSNLSAHDNPAFVEVGWSNWFAEAGDLRKKLASETSNEE
;
A
#
# COMPACT_ATOMS: atom_id res chain seq x y z
N MET A 1 65.74 -22.17 41.97
CA MET A 1 65.96 -23.59 42.36
C MET A 1 64.61 -24.18 42.72
N VAL A 2 63.98 -24.91 41.80
CA VAL A 2 64.10 -26.37 41.60
C VAL A 2 63.34 -27.15 42.70
N TRP A 3 62.20 -27.71 42.25
CA TRP A 3 61.62 -29.03 42.56
C TRP A 3 61.04 -29.37 43.96
N ASN A 4 59.71 -29.62 43.97
CA ASN A 4 58.94 -30.83 44.38
C ASN A 4 59.49 -31.73 45.51
N PRO A 5 58.64 -32.33 46.41
CA PRO A 5 57.63 -33.31 45.98
C PRO A 5 56.37 -33.58 46.89
N VAL A 6 55.45 -34.39 46.32
CA VAL A 6 54.39 -35.31 46.84
C VAL A 6 54.83 -36.08 48.14
N PRO A 7 54.02 -36.87 48.92
CA PRO A 7 52.61 -37.33 48.77
C PRO A 7 51.79 -37.53 50.09
N GLY A 8 50.57 -38.06 49.97
CA GLY A 8 50.07 -39.05 50.94
C GLY A 8 48.70 -38.82 51.60
N GLY A 9 47.72 -39.61 51.16
CA GLY A 9 47.07 -40.59 52.04
C GLY A 9 45.83 -40.20 52.85
N GLY A 10 44.73 -40.90 52.54
CA GLY A 10 43.71 -41.37 53.50
C GLY A 10 42.76 -40.30 54.04
N GLY A 11 41.48 -40.30 53.69
CA GLY A 11 40.56 -41.41 53.89
C GLY A 11 39.70 -41.09 55.12
N GLY A 12 38.42 -40.75 54.93
CA GLY A 12 37.56 -40.35 56.04
C GLY A 12 36.20 -39.83 55.61
N SER A 13 35.36 -40.75 55.17
CA SER A 13 33.94 -40.65 54.85
C SER A 13 33.10 -39.69 55.72
N SER A 14 32.56 -38.63 55.07
CA SER A 14 31.33 -37.92 55.49
C SER A 14 30.42 -37.59 54.28
N PHE A 15 30.78 -38.04 53.07
CA PHE A 15 30.21 -37.53 51.81
C PHE A 15 28.98 -38.27 51.27
N GLY A 16 28.37 -39.18 52.05
CA GLY A 16 27.23 -39.99 51.61
C GLY A 16 25.84 -39.36 51.81
N TRP A 17 25.70 -38.47 52.78
CA TRP A 17 24.38 -37.90 53.14
C TRP A 17 24.10 -36.53 52.49
N LEU A 18 25.15 -35.78 52.14
CA LEU A 18 25.04 -34.48 51.45
C LEU A 18 24.86 -34.62 49.92
N SER A 19 25.30 -35.71 49.29
CA SER A 19 25.18 -35.88 47.83
C SER A 19 23.72 -36.16 47.42
N ARG A 20 23.00 -37.05 48.13
CA ARG A 20 21.59 -37.36 47.82
C ARG A 20 20.64 -36.17 47.96
N ARG A 21 20.87 -35.25 48.91
CA ARG A 21 20.07 -34.01 49.02
C ARG A 21 20.37 -33.06 47.87
N ARG A 22 21.64 -32.85 47.52
CA ARG A 22 22.03 -31.99 46.40
C ARG A 22 21.53 -32.51 45.05
N THR A 23 21.59 -33.82 44.78
CA THR A 23 21.06 -34.39 43.53
C THR A 23 19.55 -34.24 43.43
N LYS A 24 18.81 -34.39 44.54
CA LYS A 24 17.36 -34.11 44.58
C LYS A 24 17.05 -32.64 44.31
N HIS A 25 17.81 -31.70 44.86
CA HIS A 25 17.62 -30.28 44.58
C HIS A 25 17.97 -29.90 43.14
N VAL A 26 19.01 -30.50 42.56
CA VAL A 26 19.38 -30.29 41.15
C VAL A 26 18.32 -30.86 40.21
N LEU A 27 17.78 -32.05 40.49
CA LEU A 27 16.66 -32.64 39.73
C LEU A 27 15.39 -31.78 39.83
N VAL A 28 15.06 -31.28 41.02
CA VAL A 28 13.91 -30.39 41.22
C VAL A 28 14.10 -29.09 40.44
N LEU A 29 15.29 -28.49 40.49
CA LEU A 29 15.58 -27.26 39.74
C LEU A 29 15.50 -27.47 38.22
N ALA A 30 16.02 -28.60 37.72
CA ALA A 30 15.93 -28.97 36.31
C ALA A 30 14.48 -29.19 35.85
N CYS A 31 13.66 -29.85 36.67
CA CYS A 31 12.22 -30.02 36.41
C CYS A 31 11.47 -28.69 36.40
N VAL A 32 11.82 -27.76 37.30
CA VAL A 32 11.21 -26.42 37.36
C VAL A 32 11.58 -25.61 36.11
N VAL A 33 12.84 -25.62 35.68
CA VAL A 33 13.28 -24.93 34.45
C VAL A 33 12.58 -25.51 33.21
N LEU A 34 12.51 -26.85 33.09
CA LEU A 34 11.78 -27.50 32.00
C LEU A 34 10.29 -27.14 31.99
N ALA A 35 9.65 -27.08 33.17
CA ALA A 35 8.25 -26.69 33.28
C ALA A 35 8.04 -25.23 32.83
N PHE A 36 8.92 -24.29 33.21
CA PHE A 36 8.83 -22.90 32.77
C PHE A 36 9.09 -22.75 31.26
N SER A 37 10.03 -23.51 30.68
CA SER A 37 10.28 -23.52 29.23
C SER A 37 9.07 -24.04 28.45
N ILE A 38 8.40 -25.09 28.93
CA ILE A 38 7.18 -25.64 28.31
C ILE A 38 6.02 -24.64 28.41
N VAL A 39 5.83 -24.00 29.56
CA VAL A 39 4.81 -22.94 29.73
C VAL A 39 5.08 -21.75 28.81
N GLY A 40 6.34 -21.34 28.64
CA GLY A 40 6.74 -20.31 27.70
C GLY A 40 6.42 -20.67 26.24
N ILE A 41 6.73 -21.90 25.81
CA ILE A 41 6.40 -22.40 24.48
C ILE A 41 4.87 -22.46 24.27
N VAL A 42 4.11 -22.91 25.26
CA VAL A 42 2.64 -22.95 25.20
C VAL A 42 2.02 -21.56 25.18
N LEU A 43 2.61 -20.57 25.87
CA LEU A 43 2.19 -19.18 25.81
C LEU A 43 2.49 -18.54 24.46
N ILE A 44 3.68 -18.77 23.89
CA ILE A 44 4.03 -18.32 22.54
C ILE A 44 3.10 -18.96 21.50
N ALA A 45 2.81 -20.26 21.61
CA ALA A 45 1.86 -20.96 20.75
C ALA A 45 0.38 -20.55 20.97
N LYS A 46 0.06 -19.92 22.11
CA LYS A 46 -1.25 -19.29 22.35
C LYS A 46 -1.32 -17.86 21.82
N ILE A 47 -0.21 -17.12 21.85
CA ILE A 47 -0.10 -15.77 21.27
C ILE A 47 -0.18 -15.84 19.74
N ASP A 48 0.33 -16.92 19.12
CA ASP A 48 0.23 -17.18 17.67
C ASP A 48 -1.15 -17.70 17.21
N LYS A 49 -2.14 -17.79 18.12
CA LYS A 49 -3.51 -18.24 17.82
C LYS A 49 -4.60 -17.23 18.19
N SER A 50 -4.21 -16.01 18.55
CA SER A 50 -5.12 -14.87 18.62
C SER A 50 -5.01 -13.99 17.38
N ASP A 51 -4.90 -14.60 16.20
CA ASP A 51 -5.50 -14.02 14.99
C ASP A 51 -7.00 -14.28 15.05
N THR A 52 -7.67 -13.57 15.96
CA THR A 52 -9.11 -13.41 15.87
C THR A 52 -9.37 -12.48 14.69
N ALA A 53 -9.62 -13.14 13.56
CA ALA A 53 -10.35 -12.64 12.41
C ALA A 53 -11.30 -11.50 12.82
N TYR A 54 -11.04 -10.31 12.28
CA TYR A 54 -12.00 -9.23 12.28
C TYR A 54 -13.26 -9.76 11.59
N SER A 55 -14.30 -10.02 12.38
CA SER A 55 -15.62 -10.41 11.91
C SER A 55 -16.19 -9.24 11.10
N LEU A 56 -16.02 -9.27 9.78
CA LEU A 56 -16.83 -8.48 8.88
C LEU A 56 -18.26 -9.03 8.98
N ASP A 57 -19.15 -8.20 9.50
CA ASP A 57 -20.59 -8.41 9.49
C ASP A 57 -21.03 -8.71 8.03
N THR A 58 -21.51 -9.94 7.81
CA THR A 58 -21.87 -10.49 6.49
C THR A 58 -23.38 -10.51 6.28
N THR A 59 -24.11 -9.59 6.93
CA THR A 59 -25.58 -9.53 6.87
C THR A 59 -26.17 -9.10 5.52
N TRP A 60 -25.36 -8.77 4.49
CA TRP A 60 -25.88 -8.48 3.15
C TRP A 60 -26.17 -9.72 2.28
N ARG A 61 -25.87 -10.95 2.72
CA ARG A 61 -26.21 -12.18 1.98
C ARG A 61 -27.66 -12.64 2.21
N ARG A 62 -28.61 -12.04 1.50
CA ARG A 62 -29.93 -12.59 1.12
C ARG A 62 -30.42 -11.71 -0.05
N THR A 63 -30.56 -12.12 -1.30
CA THR A 63 -30.80 -13.42 -1.96
C THR A 63 -30.46 -13.30 -3.45
N ALA A 64 -29.73 -14.24 -4.05
CA ALA A 64 -29.81 -14.58 -5.48
C ALA A 64 -29.28 -16.01 -5.72
N PRO A 65 -29.82 -16.76 -6.70
CA PRO A 65 -29.68 -18.23 -6.76
C PRO A 65 -28.40 -18.71 -7.46
N ASP A 66 -27.88 -19.82 -6.91
CA ASP A 66 -26.97 -20.85 -7.44
C ASP A 66 -25.77 -20.41 -8.31
N ALA A 67 -24.75 -19.86 -7.64
CA ALA A 67 -23.41 -19.62 -8.18
C ALA A 67 -22.52 -20.87 -7.99
N LYS A 68 -22.78 -21.95 -8.74
CA LYS A 68 -21.74 -22.95 -8.96
C LYS A 68 -20.66 -22.32 -9.85
N GLU A 69 -19.45 -22.19 -9.31
CA GLU A 69 -18.19 -21.83 -10.00
C GLU A 69 -17.95 -20.37 -10.42
N ARG A 70 -18.22 -19.38 -9.55
CA ARG A 70 -17.44 -18.13 -9.64
C ARG A 70 -16.08 -18.37 -9.00
N TYR A 71 -15.03 -18.50 -9.80
CA TYR A 71 -13.66 -18.29 -9.32
C TYR A 71 -13.65 -17.02 -8.47
N VAL A 72 -13.34 -17.15 -7.18
CA VAL A 72 -13.25 -16.00 -6.27
C VAL A 72 -12.10 -15.16 -6.78
N ARG A 73 -12.41 -14.02 -7.39
CA ARG A 73 -11.38 -13.08 -7.78
C ARG A 73 -10.63 -12.61 -6.55
N MET A 74 -9.30 -12.52 -6.64
CA MET A 74 -8.48 -12.01 -5.54
C MET A 74 -8.76 -10.52 -5.30
N ILE A 75 -8.73 -9.70 -6.36
CA ILE A 75 -9.03 -8.26 -6.28
C ILE A 75 -10.55 -8.03 -6.12
N PRO A 76 -10.99 -7.29 -5.08
CA PRO A 76 -12.39 -6.94 -4.85
C PRO A 76 -13.06 -6.22 -6.04
N ARG A 77 -14.36 -6.45 -6.25
CA ARG A 77 -15.16 -5.77 -7.30
C ARG A 77 -15.69 -4.41 -6.83
N VAL A 78 -14.79 -3.52 -6.50
CA VAL A 78 -15.10 -2.13 -6.15
C VAL A 78 -14.22 -1.18 -6.97
N ILE A 79 -14.81 -0.10 -7.46
CA ILE A 79 -14.15 0.97 -8.21
C ILE A 79 -14.14 2.20 -7.33
N TRP A 80 -12.96 2.70 -7.01
CA TRP A 80 -12.74 3.92 -6.24
C TRP A 80 -12.36 5.06 -7.16
N GLN A 81 -13.02 6.21 -6.99
CA GLN A 81 -12.65 7.46 -7.63
C GLN A 81 -12.79 8.61 -6.62
N THR A 82 -12.10 9.72 -6.86
CA THR A 82 -12.25 10.94 -6.06
C THR A 82 -12.51 12.14 -6.94
N VAL A 83 -13.28 13.09 -6.43
CA VAL A 83 -13.63 14.37 -7.06
C VAL A 83 -13.48 15.48 -6.03
N LYS A 84 -13.33 16.73 -6.48
CA LYS A 84 -13.29 17.87 -5.54
C LYS A 84 -14.64 18.04 -4.81
N SER A 85 -15.73 17.91 -5.55
CA SER A 85 -17.11 17.92 -5.05
C SER A 85 -17.98 17.05 -5.97
N HIS A 86 -19.15 16.65 -5.49
CA HIS A 86 -20.15 15.94 -6.31
C HIS A 86 -20.75 16.80 -7.44
N GLU A 87 -20.47 18.11 -7.45
CA GLU A 87 -20.76 19.02 -8.57
C GLU A 87 -19.62 18.96 -9.60
N VAL A 88 -19.66 17.95 -10.48
CA VAL A 88 -18.64 17.74 -11.51
C VAL A 88 -19.09 18.25 -12.89
N PRO A 89 -18.15 18.66 -13.77
CA PRO A 89 -18.46 18.97 -15.16
C PRO A 89 -19.14 17.78 -15.86
N LYS A 90 -20.06 18.07 -16.79
CA LYS A 90 -20.81 17.02 -17.53
C LYS A 90 -19.87 15.97 -18.15
N LEU A 91 -18.72 16.38 -18.68
CA LEU A 91 -17.77 15.46 -19.31
C LEU A 91 -17.18 14.45 -18.30
N ALA A 92 -16.85 14.89 -17.08
CA ALA A 92 -16.38 14.01 -16.01
C ALA A 92 -17.51 13.11 -15.49
N TYR A 93 -18.74 13.63 -15.44
CA TYR A 93 -19.93 12.82 -15.15
C TYR A 93 -20.14 11.71 -16.20
N ASP A 94 -20.06 12.06 -17.50
CA ASP A 94 -20.22 11.12 -18.61
C ASP A 94 -19.09 10.07 -18.61
N ALA A 95 -17.84 10.49 -18.35
CA ALA A 95 -16.70 9.59 -18.20
C ALA A 95 -16.92 8.60 -17.04
N GLY A 96 -17.36 9.08 -15.87
CA GLY A 96 -17.78 8.25 -14.76
C GLY A 96 -18.91 7.26 -15.11
N GLY A 97 -19.82 7.66 -16.00
CA GLY A 97 -20.88 6.81 -16.52
C GLY A 97 -20.38 5.58 -17.30
N SER A 98 -19.27 5.71 -18.03
CA SER A 98 -18.66 4.59 -18.77
C SER A 98 -18.19 3.46 -17.85
N TRP A 99 -17.65 3.81 -16.68
CA TRP A 99 -17.23 2.85 -15.65
C TRP A 99 -18.41 2.06 -15.10
N THR A 100 -19.50 2.74 -14.74
CA THR A 100 -20.72 2.09 -14.25
C THR A 100 -21.34 1.18 -15.32
N HIS A 101 -21.40 1.65 -16.57
CA HIS A 101 -22.05 0.92 -17.66
C HIS A 101 -21.31 -0.36 -18.04
N LEU A 102 -19.97 -0.32 -18.16
CA LEU A 102 -19.15 -1.47 -18.56
C LEU A 102 -18.85 -2.46 -17.42
N ASN A 103 -19.12 -2.07 -16.16
CA ASN A 103 -18.81 -2.88 -15.00
C ASN A 103 -20.04 -3.05 -14.08
N PRO A 104 -21.17 -3.61 -14.56
CA PRO A 104 -22.42 -3.70 -13.79
C PRO A 104 -22.34 -4.63 -12.57
N THR A 105 -21.24 -5.35 -12.42
CA THR A 105 -20.96 -6.26 -11.29
C THR A 105 -20.03 -5.63 -10.25
N TYR A 106 -19.70 -4.35 -10.39
CA TYR A 106 -18.82 -3.61 -9.50
C TYR A 106 -19.60 -2.51 -8.80
N ASP A 107 -19.28 -2.32 -7.52
CA ASP A 107 -19.72 -1.13 -6.80
C ASP A 107 -18.79 0.02 -7.16
N ARG A 108 -19.33 1.08 -7.78
CA ARG A 108 -18.58 2.32 -8.05
C ARG A 108 -18.82 3.31 -6.92
N ILE A 109 -17.74 3.67 -6.23
CA ILE A 109 -17.75 4.60 -5.09
C ILE A 109 -16.91 5.82 -5.45
N VAL A 110 -17.54 6.99 -5.39
CA VAL A 110 -16.91 8.28 -5.67
C VAL A 110 -16.95 9.09 -4.39
N LEU A 111 -15.80 9.55 -3.91
CA LEU A 111 -15.70 10.37 -2.71
C LEU A 111 -15.34 11.80 -3.09
N ASP A 112 -15.94 12.78 -2.42
CA ASP A 112 -15.46 14.16 -2.46
C ASP A 112 -14.35 14.44 -1.43
N ASP A 113 -13.77 15.65 -1.46
CA ASP A 113 -12.71 16.06 -0.54
C ASP A 113 -13.11 15.89 0.95
N SER A 114 -14.38 16.13 1.29
CA SER A 114 -14.87 16.02 2.66
C SER A 114 -15.00 14.57 3.11
N GLU A 115 -15.42 13.69 2.20
CA GLU A 115 -15.54 12.25 2.42
C GLU A 115 -14.16 11.59 2.49
N VAL A 116 -13.21 12.02 1.66
CA VAL A 116 -11.80 11.63 1.74
C VAL A 116 -11.22 11.99 3.11
N LEU A 117 -11.48 13.21 3.61
CA LEU A 117 -11.00 13.62 4.92
C LEU A 117 -11.58 12.75 6.05
N GLN A 118 -12.86 12.42 5.97
CA GLN A 118 -13.52 11.51 6.92
C GLN A 118 -12.94 10.09 6.84
N PHE A 119 -12.65 9.60 5.64
CA PHE A 119 -11.98 8.32 5.43
C PHE A 119 -10.63 8.29 6.14
N VAL A 120 -9.77 9.29 5.94
CA VAL A 120 -8.44 9.30 6.57
C VAL A 120 -8.57 9.35 8.10
N LYS A 121 -9.46 10.21 8.63
CA LYS A 121 -9.72 10.29 10.07
C LYS A 121 -10.22 8.97 10.67
N ARG A 122 -10.92 8.16 9.88
CA ARG A 122 -11.50 6.88 10.31
C ARG A 122 -10.47 5.75 10.37
N PHE A 123 -9.51 5.73 9.45
CA PHE A 123 -8.60 4.58 9.24
C PHE A 123 -7.16 4.81 9.67
N TYR A 124 -6.75 6.07 9.85
CA TYR A 124 -5.39 6.45 10.22
C TYR A 124 -5.36 7.15 11.58
N ASN A 125 -4.21 7.14 12.24
CA ASN A 125 -4.07 7.75 13.57
C ASN A 125 -4.06 9.28 13.50
N GLU A 126 -4.12 9.95 14.66
CA GLU A 126 -4.20 11.42 14.73
C GLU A 126 -3.00 12.11 14.06
N THR A 127 -1.78 11.60 14.27
CA THR A 127 -0.56 12.14 13.64
C THR A 127 -0.61 11.98 12.12
N GLU A 128 -0.99 10.81 11.62
CA GLU A 128 -1.12 10.55 10.18
C GLU A 128 -2.21 11.41 9.53
N PHE A 129 -3.34 11.59 10.22
CA PHE A 129 -4.42 12.48 9.79
C PHE A 129 -3.97 13.94 9.72
N ASP A 130 -3.18 14.40 10.69
CA ASP A 130 -2.60 15.75 10.70
C ASP A 130 -1.58 15.95 9.57
N LEU A 131 -0.73 14.95 9.31
CA LEU A 131 0.18 14.96 8.15
C LEU A 131 -0.59 14.98 6.82
N PHE A 132 -1.70 14.25 6.72
CA PHE A 132 -2.52 14.27 5.51
C PHE A 132 -3.15 15.66 5.28
N LYS A 133 -3.68 16.27 6.35
CA LYS A 133 -4.27 17.61 6.30
C LYS A 133 -3.26 18.69 5.89
N SER A 134 -2.02 18.58 6.38
CA SER A 134 -0.96 19.58 6.18
C SER A 134 -0.46 19.67 4.74
N MET A 135 -0.78 18.69 3.88
CA MET A 135 -0.43 18.75 2.46
C MET A 135 -1.04 20.00 1.79
N PRO A 136 -0.21 20.82 1.11
CA PRO A 136 -0.61 22.17 0.68
C PRO A 136 -1.51 22.20 -0.56
N VAL A 137 -1.50 21.15 -1.38
CA VAL A 137 -2.21 21.11 -2.67
C VAL A 137 -3.12 19.90 -2.78
N GLY A 138 -4.30 20.09 -3.39
CA GLY A 138 -5.33 19.05 -3.49
C GLY A 138 -4.87 17.79 -4.24
N VAL A 139 -4.03 17.94 -5.28
CA VAL A 139 -3.50 16.80 -6.04
C VAL A 139 -2.69 15.83 -5.15
N MET A 140 -1.95 16.33 -4.15
CA MET A 140 -1.24 15.45 -3.22
C MET A 140 -2.20 14.62 -2.37
N LYS A 141 -3.35 15.21 -1.99
CA LYS A 141 -4.39 14.52 -1.23
C LYS A 141 -5.05 13.44 -2.06
N ALA A 142 -5.36 13.72 -3.33
CA ALA A 142 -5.90 12.74 -4.27
C ALA A 142 -4.91 11.59 -4.56
N ASP A 143 -3.65 11.94 -4.81
CA ASP A 143 -2.55 10.99 -4.95
C ASP A 143 -2.41 10.09 -3.72
N PHE A 144 -2.42 10.64 -2.51
CA PHE A 144 -2.26 9.78 -1.34
C PHE A 144 -3.52 8.95 -1.06
N PHE A 145 -4.71 9.55 -1.21
CA PHE A 145 -5.98 8.87 -1.00
C PHE A 145 -6.12 7.61 -1.85
N ARG A 146 -5.75 7.67 -3.14
CA ARG A 146 -5.88 6.50 -4.04
C ARG A 146 -5.12 5.29 -3.53
N TYR A 147 -3.94 5.50 -2.93
CA TYR A 147 -3.16 4.41 -2.37
C TYR A 147 -3.76 3.91 -1.06
N MET A 148 -4.21 4.83 -0.19
CA MET A 148 -4.79 4.48 1.10
C MET A 148 -6.09 3.69 0.96
N VAL A 149 -6.99 4.12 0.06
CA VAL A 149 -8.29 3.46 -0.11
C VAL A 149 -8.14 2.04 -0.67
N VAL A 150 -7.26 1.86 -1.66
CA VAL A 150 -6.97 0.54 -2.21
C VAL A 150 -6.15 -0.29 -1.21
N TYR A 151 -5.28 0.30 -0.40
CA TYR A 151 -4.58 -0.42 0.65
C TYR A 151 -5.56 -0.99 1.69
N ILE A 152 -6.54 -0.21 2.14
CA ILE A 152 -7.50 -0.62 3.16
C ILE A 152 -8.53 -1.60 2.60
N HIS A 153 -9.10 -1.31 1.43
CA HIS A 153 -10.26 -2.03 0.89
C HIS A 153 -9.98 -2.90 -0.33
N GLY A 154 -8.80 -2.77 -0.94
CA GLY A 154 -8.53 -3.35 -2.25
C GLY A 154 -9.41 -2.74 -3.34
N GLY A 155 -9.41 -3.41 -4.50
CA GLY A 155 -10.24 -3.06 -5.65
C GLY A 155 -9.45 -2.33 -6.72
N VAL A 156 -10.18 -1.57 -7.53
CA VAL A 156 -9.64 -0.79 -8.64
C VAL A 156 -9.73 0.69 -8.28
N TYR A 157 -8.66 1.43 -8.50
CA TYR A 157 -8.72 2.88 -8.52
C TYR A 157 -8.55 3.39 -9.95
N ALA A 158 -9.30 4.43 -10.30
CA ALA A 158 -9.08 5.19 -11.52
C ALA A 158 -9.46 6.66 -11.32
N ASP A 159 -8.70 7.59 -11.90
CA ASP A 159 -9.04 9.01 -11.85
C ASP A 159 -10.42 9.28 -12.47
N ALA A 160 -11.17 10.21 -11.89
CA ALA A 160 -12.58 10.45 -12.23
C ALA A 160 -12.80 11.02 -13.64
N ASP A 161 -11.75 11.57 -14.25
CA ASP A 161 -11.70 12.11 -15.61
C ASP A 161 -11.27 11.07 -16.66
N THR A 162 -11.34 9.78 -16.32
CA THR A 162 -11.02 8.69 -17.24
C THR A 162 -12.27 8.05 -17.84
N ILE A 163 -12.23 7.80 -19.15
CA ILE A 163 -13.22 7.00 -19.86
C ILE A 163 -12.77 5.54 -19.86
N ASN A 164 -13.68 4.65 -19.47
CA ASN A 164 -13.50 3.21 -19.58
C ASN A 164 -14.01 2.72 -20.94
N HIS A 165 -13.15 2.05 -21.70
CA HIS A 165 -13.46 1.46 -23.02
C HIS A 165 -13.68 -0.05 -22.95
N LYS A 166 -13.17 -0.71 -21.90
CA LYS A 166 -13.23 -2.17 -21.73
C LYS A 166 -13.69 -2.53 -20.33
N SER A 167 -14.33 -3.68 -20.16
CA SER A 167 -14.64 -4.13 -18.79
C SER A 167 -13.35 -4.38 -18.01
N ILE A 168 -13.35 -4.11 -16.70
CA ILE A 168 -12.24 -4.46 -15.80
C ILE A 168 -11.95 -5.97 -15.88
N ASP A 169 -12.97 -6.80 -16.12
CA ASP A 169 -12.82 -8.24 -16.32
C ASP A 169 -12.01 -8.62 -17.57
N GLU A 170 -11.75 -7.68 -18.50
CA GLU A 170 -10.88 -7.91 -19.67
C GLU A 170 -9.40 -7.64 -19.42
N TRP A 171 -9.06 -6.91 -18.34
CA TRP A 171 -7.68 -6.49 -18.07
C TRP A 171 -7.20 -6.80 -16.64
N VAL A 172 -8.08 -7.31 -15.77
CA VAL A 172 -7.74 -7.86 -14.45
C VAL A 172 -8.08 -9.34 -14.40
N ASP A 173 -7.07 -10.21 -14.50
CA ASP A 173 -7.28 -11.66 -14.33
C ASP A 173 -7.71 -12.01 -12.90
N SER A 174 -8.35 -13.17 -12.72
CA SER A 174 -8.92 -13.55 -11.43
C SER A 174 -7.88 -13.86 -10.35
N ASP A 175 -6.68 -14.24 -10.76
CA ASP A 175 -5.55 -14.61 -9.90
C ASP A 175 -4.61 -13.43 -9.58
N CYS A 176 -4.80 -12.27 -10.21
CA CYS A 176 -4.01 -11.07 -9.94
C CYS A 176 -4.21 -10.57 -8.51
N GLN A 177 -3.11 -10.26 -7.83
CA GLN A 177 -3.08 -9.57 -6.54
C GLN A 177 -2.77 -8.08 -6.68
N PHE A 178 -2.07 -7.69 -7.76
CA PHE A 178 -1.73 -6.31 -8.09
C PHE A 178 -1.68 -6.12 -9.60
N VAL A 179 -2.25 -5.02 -10.11
CA VAL A 179 -2.29 -4.68 -11.53
C VAL A 179 -1.78 -3.26 -11.73
N VAL A 180 -0.80 -3.09 -12.60
CA VAL A 180 -0.22 -1.78 -12.95
C VAL A 180 0.36 -1.81 -14.37
N ALA A 181 0.50 -0.64 -14.99
CA ALA A 181 1.15 -0.47 -16.29
C ALA A 181 2.36 0.48 -16.18
N PRO A 182 3.42 0.33 -17.00
CA PRO A 182 4.40 1.39 -17.18
C PRO A 182 3.80 2.55 -18.00
N GLU A 183 4.35 3.75 -17.86
CA GLU A 183 4.09 4.89 -18.75
C GLU A 183 5.19 4.97 -19.82
N ASP A 184 4.81 5.24 -21.07
CA ASP A 184 5.72 5.12 -22.23
C ASP A 184 6.88 6.14 -22.22
N ASN A 185 6.73 7.30 -21.57
CA ASN A 185 7.64 8.43 -21.78
C ASN A 185 8.55 8.78 -20.59
N ASP A 186 8.19 8.38 -19.37
CA ASP A 186 8.79 8.99 -18.17
C ASP A 186 9.51 8.00 -17.24
N GLY A 187 9.50 6.71 -17.58
CA GLY A 187 10.15 5.68 -16.75
C GLY A 187 9.45 5.43 -15.40
N PHE A 188 8.19 5.84 -15.30
CA PHE A 188 7.32 5.63 -14.16
C PHE A 188 6.26 4.56 -14.44
N PHE A 189 5.67 4.03 -13.38
CA PHE A 189 4.43 3.28 -13.47
C PHE A 189 3.23 4.23 -13.42
N CYS A 190 2.18 3.88 -14.16
CA CYS A 190 0.89 4.56 -14.13
C CYS A 190 0.31 4.47 -12.71
N GLN A 191 -0.09 5.62 -12.19
CA GLN A 191 -0.75 5.75 -10.88
C GLN A 191 -2.20 6.22 -10.97
N TRP A 192 -2.63 6.69 -12.14
CA TRP A 192 -4.00 7.16 -12.37
C TRP A 192 -4.99 6.02 -12.62
N ALA A 193 -4.51 4.81 -12.87
CA ALA A 193 -5.31 3.59 -12.83
C ALA A 193 -4.46 2.38 -12.41
N PHE A 194 -4.91 1.66 -11.39
CA PHE A 194 -4.29 0.41 -10.91
C PHE A 194 -5.30 -0.40 -10.10
N ALA A 195 -4.96 -1.65 -9.78
CA ALA A 195 -5.79 -2.50 -8.95
C ALA A 195 -4.95 -3.32 -7.97
N ALA A 196 -5.49 -3.62 -6.79
CA ALA A 196 -4.81 -4.47 -5.83
C ALA A 196 -5.76 -5.18 -4.86
N ILE A 197 -5.27 -6.24 -4.24
CA ILE A 197 -5.88 -6.81 -3.05
C ILE A 197 -5.71 -5.86 -1.86
N PRO A 198 -6.60 -5.94 -0.85
CA PRO A 198 -6.38 -5.25 0.41
C PRO A 198 -5.02 -5.64 1.01
N ARG A 199 -4.35 -4.66 1.60
CA ARG A 199 -3.08 -4.80 2.32
C ARG A 199 -1.90 -5.31 1.48
N HIS A 200 -1.93 -5.11 0.16
CA HIS A 200 -0.82 -5.50 -0.71
C HIS A 200 0.52 -4.86 -0.25
N PRO A 201 1.65 -5.59 -0.19
CA PRO A 201 2.93 -5.08 0.33
C PRO A 201 3.44 -3.81 -0.36
N ILE A 202 3.22 -3.68 -1.67
CA ILE A 202 3.58 -2.46 -2.43
C ILE A 202 2.86 -1.24 -1.86
N LEU A 203 1.55 -1.33 -1.65
CA LEU A 203 0.75 -0.22 -1.13
C LEU A 203 1.08 0.07 0.33
N LYS A 204 1.37 -0.96 1.14
CA LYS A 204 1.88 -0.77 2.51
C LYS A 204 3.15 0.08 2.51
N ARG A 205 4.15 -0.34 1.72
CA ARG A 205 5.43 0.35 1.65
C ARG A 205 5.28 1.78 1.12
N LEU A 206 4.44 1.97 0.12
CA LEU A 206 4.16 3.29 -0.43
C LEU A 206 3.54 4.23 0.60
N VAL A 207 2.52 3.78 1.34
CA VAL A 207 1.85 4.59 2.36
C VAL A 207 2.85 4.96 3.46
N GLU A 208 3.69 4.02 3.91
CA GLU A 208 4.77 4.26 4.87
C GLU A 208 5.76 5.32 4.35
N LEU A 209 6.24 5.17 3.11
CA LEU A 209 7.17 6.10 2.46
C LEU A 209 6.61 7.53 2.39
N ILE A 210 5.32 7.68 2.06
CA ILE A 210 4.68 9.00 1.98
C ILE A 210 4.60 9.62 3.37
N PHE A 211 4.18 8.88 4.40
CA PHE A 211 4.15 9.40 5.77
C PHE A 211 5.54 9.76 6.30
N GLU A 212 6.55 8.93 6.04
CA GLU A 212 7.95 9.24 6.36
C GLU A 212 8.38 10.56 5.70
N LYS A 213 8.03 10.75 4.42
CA LYS A 213 8.38 11.96 3.67
C LYS A 213 7.68 13.20 4.22
N LEU A 214 6.40 13.08 4.56
CA LEU A 214 5.62 14.15 5.18
C LEU A 214 6.16 14.52 6.57
N ALA A 215 6.48 13.52 7.40
CA ALA A 215 7.01 13.73 8.75
C ALA A 215 8.40 14.41 8.75
N ASN A 216 9.20 14.15 7.72
CA ASN A 216 10.52 14.76 7.55
C ASN A 216 10.48 16.19 6.98
N GLY A 217 9.30 16.72 6.65
CA GLY A 217 9.16 18.04 6.05
C GLY A 217 9.62 18.09 4.59
N PRO A 218 8.73 17.77 3.62
CA PRO A 218 9.09 17.79 2.22
C PRO A 218 9.56 19.17 1.75
N ASP A 219 10.56 19.20 0.86
CA ASP A 219 10.94 20.42 0.17
C ASP A 219 9.88 20.82 -0.87
N TYR A 220 8.96 21.68 -0.47
CA TYR A 220 7.93 22.25 -1.34
C TYR A 220 8.46 23.33 -2.30
N SER A 221 9.73 23.75 -2.17
CA SER A 221 10.36 24.70 -3.09
C SER A 221 10.75 24.05 -4.43
N ASN A 222 10.89 22.73 -4.48
CA ASN A 222 11.08 21.97 -5.71
C ASN A 222 9.79 22.00 -6.56
N PRO A 223 9.78 22.47 -7.82
CA PRO A 223 8.56 22.51 -8.65
C PRO A 223 7.94 21.14 -8.95
N HIS A 224 8.70 20.06 -8.80
CA HIS A 224 8.24 18.67 -8.99
C HIS A 224 7.99 17.95 -7.66
N PHE A 225 7.79 18.69 -6.55
CA PHE A 225 7.58 18.10 -5.23
C PHE A 225 6.42 17.09 -5.23
N VAL A 226 5.32 17.37 -5.93
CA VAL A 226 4.16 16.47 -6.01
C VAL A 226 4.59 15.09 -6.52
N HIS A 227 5.33 15.03 -7.64
CA HIS A 227 5.79 13.77 -8.23
C HIS A 227 6.60 12.93 -7.23
N GLY A 228 7.48 13.59 -6.49
CA GLY A 228 8.38 12.94 -5.55
C GLY A 228 7.82 12.70 -4.15
N VAL A 229 6.72 13.34 -3.74
CA VAL A 229 6.14 13.21 -2.39
C VAL A 229 4.94 12.30 -2.38
N THR A 230 4.04 12.43 -3.35
CA THR A 230 2.81 11.63 -3.42
C THR A 230 2.55 11.06 -4.80
N GLY A 231 3.20 11.55 -5.85
CA GLY A 231 2.89 11.22 -7.23
C GLY A 231 3.74 10.06 -7.83
N PRO A 232 3.91 10.03 -9.16
CA PRO A 232 4.35 8.83 -9.87
C PRO A 232 5.78 8.39 -9.53
N ALA A 233 6.64 9.30 -9.04
CA ALA A 233 8.00 8.93 -8.68
C ALA A 233 8.05 8.12 -7.38
N ILE A 234 7.33 8.51 -6.33
CA ILE A 234 7.30 7.74 -5.08
C ILE A 234 6.53 6.43 -5.22
N TRP A 235 5.46 6.43 -6.03
CA TRP A 235 4.76 5.23 -6.50
C TRP A 235 5.72 4.21 -7.14
N THR A 236 6.51 4.68 -8.09
CA THR A 236 7.48 3.85 -8.81
C THR A 236 8.59 3.34 -7.90
N ILE A 237 9.08 4.17 -6.98
CA ILE A 237 10.08 3.77 -5.97
C ILE A 237 9.54 2.61 -5.11
N ALA A 238 8.32 2.73 -4.57
CA ALA A 238 7.73 1.70 -3.73
C ALA A 238 7.57 0.36 -4.46
N ILE A 239 7.13 0.39 -5.73
CA ILE A 239 7.04 -0.81 -6.58
C ILE A 239 8.42 -1.43 -6.77
N ARG A 240 9.41 -0.62 -7.15
CA ARG A 240 10.78 -1.11 -7.39
C ARG A 240 11.40 -1.72 -6.14
N GLU A 241 11.25 -1.09 -4.98
CA GLU A 241 11.77 -1.58 -3.70
C GLU A 241 11.21 -2.95 -3.35
N VAL A 242 9.87 -3.12 -3.40
CA VAL A 242 9.22 -4.38 -3.03
C VAL A 242 9.55 -5.50 -4.02
N LEU A 243 9.78 -5.17 -5.29
CA LEU A 243 10.09 -6.13 -6.34
C LEU A 243 11.59 -6.38 -6.55
N GLY A 244 12.46 -5.66 -5.84
CA GLY A 244 13.90 -5.75 -6.01
C GLY A 244 14.38 -5.32 -7.39
N ILE A 245 13.68 -4.38 -8.04
CA ILE A 245 14.04 -3.85 -9.36
C ILE A 245 15.05 -2.71 -9.17
N SER A 246 16.20 -2.78 -9.85
CA SER A 246 17.24 -1.75 -9.71
C SER A 246 16.77 -0.39 -10.25
N PRO A 247 17.12 0.76 -9.64
CA PRO A 247 16.75 2.09 -10.14
C PRO A 247 17.21 2.36 -11.58
N ASP A 248 18.38 1.84 -11.98
CA ASP A 248 18.97 2.03 -13.31
C ASP A 248 18.31 1.14 -14.39
N GLU A 249 17.49 0.19 -13.96
CA GLU A 249 16.80 -0.72 -14.85
C GLU A 249 15.64 0.00 -15.55
N LYS A 250 15.72 0.11 -16.88
CA LYS A 250 14.67 0.73 -17.70
C LYS A 250 13.38 -0.07 -17.54
N LEU A 251 12.25 0.59 -17.32
CA LEU A 251 10.94 -0.05 -17.40
C LEU A 251 10.67 -0.46 -18.84
N ASN A 252 11.18 -1.62 -19.25
CA ASN A 252 10.90 -2.21 -20.54
C ASN A 252 9.82 -3.29 -20.33
N PRO A 253 8.82 -3.42 -21.23
CA PRO A 253 7.91 -4.57 -21.27
C PRO A 253 8.58 -5.93 -21.02
N PHE A 254 9.84 -6.11 -21.46
CA PHE A 254 10.62 -7.34 -21.26
C PHE A 254 11.11 -7.60 -19.83
N ILE A 255 11.07 -6.62 -18.93
CA ILE A 255 11.39 -6.79 -17.49
C ILE A 255 10.11 -7.12 -16.70
N LEU A 256 8.96 -6.68 -17.21
CA LEU A 256 7.63 -7.00 -16.69
C LEU A 256 7.17 -8.41 -17.09
N THR A 257 7.81 -9.01 -18.09
CA THR A 257 7.69 -10.41 -18.48
C THR A 257 8.94 -11.16 -18.07
N ASP A 258 8.85 -12.30 -17.39
CA ASP A 258 10.03 -13.15 -17.19
C ASP A 258 10.63 -13.56 -18.55
N ARG A 259 11.90 -14.05 -18.57
CA ARG A 259 12.65 -14.46 -19.77
C ARG A 259 11.91 -15.45 -20.69
N ALA A 260 10.79 -16.01 -20.24
CA ALA A 260 9.90 -16.90 -20.98
C ALA A 260 8.64 -16.23 -21.60
N LYS A 261 8.53 -14.89 -21.62
CA LYS A 261 7.32 -14.14 -22.07
C LYS A 261 6.06 -14.42 -21.23
N THR A 262 6.21 -15.00 -20.06
CA THR A 262 5.16 -15.10 -19.05
C THR A 262 5.32 -13.88 -18.14
N LEU A 263 4.27 -13.05 -18.05
CA LEU A 263 4.14 -12.01 -17.03
C LEU A 263 4.55 -12.60 -15.67
N ARG A 264 5.22 -11.84 -14.79
CA ARG A 264 5.63 -12.24 -13.43
C ARG A 264 4.43 -12.52 -12.48
N LYS A 265 3.56 -13.45 -12.89
CA LYS A 265 2.40 -13.96 -12.16
C LYS A 265 2.83 -14.79 -10.95
N ASP A 266 4.09 -15.23 -10.90
CA ASP A 266 4.69 -15.95 -9.76
C ASP A 266 4.64 -15.13 -8.46
N GLN A 267 4.60 -13.79 -8.56
CA GLN A 267 4.44 -12.88 -7.43
C GLN A 267 3.00 -12.35 -7.29
N GLY A 268 2.04 -12.91 -8.04
CA GLY A 268 0.67 -12.41 -8.09
C GLY A 268 0.51 -11.05 -8.77
N ILE A 269 1.50 -10.61 -9.56
CA ILE A 269 1.47 -9.30 -10.22
C ILE A 269 1.14 -9.47 -11.69
N CYS A 270 0.13 -8.73 -12.13
CA CYS A 270 -0.29 -8.68 -13.52
C CYS A 270 0.11 -7.32 -14.10
N TRP A 271 0.94 -7.34 -15.13
CA TRP A 271 1.37 -6.13 -15.80
C TRP A 271 0.50 -5.89 -17.02
N LEU A 272 0.01 -4.66 -17.14
CA LEU A 272 -0.51 -4.17 -18.41
C LEU A 272 0.63 -3.51 -19.16
N THR A 273 0.68 -3.71 -20.47
CA THR A 273 1.44 -2.81 -21.34
C THR A 273 0.74 -1.46 -21.42
N THR A 274 1.49 -0.39 -21.72
CA THR A 274 0.89 0.94 -21.97
C THR A 274 -0.18 0.87 -23.06
N LYS A 275 0.04 0.05 -24.09
CA LYS A 275 -0.94 -0.17 -25.17
C LYS A 275 -2.21 -0.85 -24.68
N GLU A 276 -2.12 -1.80 -23.75
CA GLU A 276 -3.30 -2.44 -23.15
C GLU A 276 -4.05 -1.46 -22.26
N LEU A 277 -3.33 -0.69 -21.45
CA LEU A 277 -3.92 0.35 -20.63
C LEU A 277 -4.65 1.40 -21.48
N VAL A 278 -4.02 1.94 -22.53
CA VAL A 278 -4.61 2.95 -23.43
C VAL A 278 -5.77 2.39 -24.25
N LYS A 279 -5.77 1.08 -24.57
CA LYS A 279 -6.93 0.42 -25.19
C LYS A 279 -8.08 0.23 -24.22
N ALA A 280 -7.79 0.07 -22.93
CA ALA A 280 -8.80 -0.12 -21.90
C ALA A 280 -9.36 1.22 -21.41
N LEU A 281 -8.51 2.25 -21.29
CA LEU A 281 -8.79 3.50 -20.60
C LEU A 281 -8.20 4.69 -21.38
N SER A 282 -8.89 5.83 -21.37
CA SER A 282 -8.34 7.10 -21.84
C SER A 282 -8.63 8.23 -20.86
N ASN A 283 -7.66 9.09 -20.60
CA ASN A 283 -7.88 10.31 -19.84
C ASN A 283 -8.44 11.42 -20.75
N LEU A 284 -9.49 12.11 -20.29
CA LEU A 284 -10.04 13.30 -20.95
C LEU A 284 -9.00 14.43 -21.12
N SER A 285 -7.96 14.47 -20.27
CA SER A 285 -6.88 15.45 -20.35
C SER A 285 -5.83 15.15 -21.42
N ALA A 286 -5.74 13.90 -21.89
CA ALA A 286 -4.62 13.44 -22.72
C ALA A 286 -4.88 13.58 -24.23
N HIS A 287 -6.14 13.67 -24.68
CA HIS A 287 -6.48 13.84 -26.08
C HIS A 287 -7.75 14.69 -26.25
N ASP A 288 -7.58 15.85 -26.91
CA ASP A 288 -8.61 16.57 -27.67
C ASP A 288 -9.66 17.48 -26.98
N ASN A 289 -9.33 18.21 -25.91
CA ASN A 289 -10.18 19.36 -25.54
C ASN A 289 -9.44 20.59 -24.95
N PRO A 290 -9.35 21.73 -25.69
CA PRO A 290 -8.70 22.94 -25.19
C PRO A 290 -9.33 23.52 -23.92
N ALA A 291 -10.58 23.17 -23.58
CA ALA A 291 -11.22 23.60 -22.34
C ALA A 291 -10.61 22.98 -21.06
N PHE A 292 -9.90 21.85 -21.17
CA PHE A 292 -9.18 21.24 -20.03
C PHE A 292 -7.69 21.60 -20.02
N VAL A 293 -7.10 21.96 -21.15
CA VAL A 293 -5.69 22.40 -21.24
C VAL A 293 -5.47 23.70 -20.46
N GLU A 294 -6.47 24.58 -20.36
CA GLU A 294 -6.41 25.79 -19.52
C GLU A 294 -6.61 25.53 -18.01
N VAL A 295 -7.20 24.38 -17.61
CA VAL A 295 -7.65 24.15 -16.22
C VAL A 295 -6.87 23.05 -15.50
N GLY A 296 -6.35 22.05 -16.23
CA GLY A 296 -5.84 20.80 -15.64
C GLY A 296 -4.39 20.82 -15.15
N TRP A 297 -3.54 21.70 -15.68
CA TRP A 297 -2.11 21.74 -15.28
C TRP A 297 -1.64 23.17 -14.99
N SER A 298 -1.99 24.13 -15.84
CA SER A 298 -1.62 25.56 -15.70
C SER A 298 -2.16 26.19 -14.42
N ASN A 299 -3.42 25.95 -14.06
CA ASN A 299 -4.02 26.51 -12.85
C ASN A 299 -3.45 25.91 -11.55
N TRP A 300 -2.98 24.66 -11.59
CA TRP A 300 -2.44 23.99 -10.41
C TRP A 300 -0.99 24.39 -10.12
N PHE A 301 -0.15 24.56 -11.15
CA PHE A 301 1.16 25.18 -10.99
C PHE A 301 1.03 26.65 -10.54
N ALA A 302 -0.03 27.35 -10.97
CA ALA A 302 -0.35 28.70 -10.50
C ALA A 302 -0.76 28.70 -9.01
N GLU A 303 -1.63 27.78 -8.56
CA GLU A 303 -2.01 27.66 -7.14
C GLU A 303 -0.82 27.28 -6.25
N ALA A 304 0.03 26.34 -6.69
CA ALA A 304 1.28 26.02 -5.99
C ALA A 304 2.27 27.21 -5.99
N GLY A 305 2.27 28.01 -7.07
CA GLY A 305 3.03 29.25 -7.20
C GLY A 305 2.53 30.37 -6.27
N ASP A 306 1.22 30.48 -6.06
CA ASP A 306 0.62 31.48 -5.18
C ASP A 306 0.72 31.06 -3.69
N LEU A 307 0.63 29.76 -3.38
CA LEU A 307 0.97 29.22 -2.06
C LEU A 307 2.44 29.48 -1.71
N ARG A 308 3.38 29.41 -2.67
CA ARG A 308 4.79 29.79 -2.46
C ARG A 308 4.95 31.26 -2.09
N LYS A 309 4.27 32.16 -2.80
CA LYS A 309 4.31 33.60 -2.48
C LYS A 309 3.76 33.87 -1.09
N LYS A 310 2.68 33.18 -0.72
CA LYS A 310 2.05 33.31 0.59
C LYS A 310 2.97 32.81 1.72
N LEU A 311 3.52 31.61 1.60
CA LEU A 311 4.45 31.04 2.58
C LEU A 311 5.77 31.80 2.68
N ALA A 312 6.30 32.33 1.57
CA ALA A 312 7.50 33.16 1.56
C ALA A 312 7.27 34.57 2.16
N SER A 313 6.03 35.09 2.09
CA SER A 313 5.66 36.37 2.72
C SER A 313 5.38 36.24 4.22
N GLU A 314 5.05 35.04 4.69
CA GLU A 314 4.82 34.76 6.11
C GLU A 314 6.15 34.53 6.86
N THR A 315 7.18 33.98 6.21
CA THR A 315 8.54 33.87 6.79
C THR A 315 9.35 35.16 6.80
N SER A 316 9.00 36.17 5.98
CA SER A 316 9.67 37.48 5.98
C SER A 316 9.11 38.49 6.98
N ASN A 317 8.05 38.14 7.72
CA ASN A 317 7.40 39.02 8.71
C ASN A 317 7.67 38.60 10.17
N GLU A 318 8.58 37.65 10.39
CA GLU A 318 9.04 37.21 11.72
C GLU A 318 10.53 37.55 12.02
N GLU A 319 11.16 38.41 11.21
CA GLU A 319 12.44 39.09 11.54
C GLU A 319 12.20 40.54 11.99
#